data_AF-A0AA41MTP7-F1
#
_entry.id   AF-A0AA41MTP7-F1
#
_cell.length_a   1.000
_cell.length_b   1.000
_cell.length_c   1.000
_cell.angle_alpha   90.00
_cell.angle_beta   90.00
_cell.angle_gamma   90.00
#
_symmetry.space_group_name_H-M   'P 1'
#
loop_
_entity.id
_entity.type
_entity.pdbx_description
1 polymer ?
#
loop_
_entity_poly.entity_id
_entity_poly.type
_entity_poly.pdbx_seq_one_letter_code
_entity_poly.pdbx_strand_id
1 'polypeptide(L)'
;MESGNSTVVTEFIHLGLTQSQDAQIMVFVLVSIFYLIILPGNFLIILTIKSDPGLAAPLYFFLGNLAFLDASYSFIVAPRMLVDFFSEKKVISYSYCITQLFFLHFLGVGEMFLLVVMAFDRYIAICRPLHYATVMSPRICYVLLLALWLGGFAHSIVQVALILNLPFCGPNQLDNFFYDVPQVIKLA
;
A
#
# COMPACT_ATOMS: atom_id res chain seq x y z
N MET A 1 20.78 29.96 29.53
CA MET A 1 20.55 29.60 28.11
C MET A 1 21.00 28.16 27.96
N GLU A 2 20.08 27.22 28.16
CA GLU A 2 20.34 25.80 28.01
C GLU A 2 20.26 25.43 26.53
N SER A 3 21.36 24.93 25.99
CA SER A 3 21.46 24.39 24.64
C SER A 3 20.70 23.05 24.59
N GLY A 4 19.49 23.07 24.06
CA GLY A 4 18.76 21.84 23.74
C GLY A 4 19.52 21.05 22.67
N ASN A 5 20.09 19.91 23.06
CA ASN A 5 20.60 18.92 22.13
C ASN A 5 19.40 18.27 21.42
N SER A 6 18.97 18.84 20.30
CA SER A 6 18.01 18.21 19.40
C SER A 6 18.73 17.14 18.58
N THR A 7 18.97 15.97 19.16
CA THR A 7 19.41 14.81 18.38
C THR A 7 18.27 14.38 17.46
N VAL A 8 18.42 14.65 16.17
CA VAL A 8 17.51 14.15 15.13
C VAL A 8 17.42 12.63 15.28
N VAL A 9 16.20 12.11 15.40
CA VAL A 9 15.91 10.68 15.53
C VAL A 9 16.30 9.97 14.23
N THR A 10 17.48 9.34 14.21
CA THR A 10 18.01 8.64 13.02
C THR A 10 17.53 7.19 12.91
N GLU A 11 17.10 6.60 14.02
CA GLU A 11 16.73 5.19 14.13
C GLU A 11 15.48 5.05 14.99
N PHE A 12 14.49 4.31 14.48
CA PHE A 12 13.36 3.85 15.28
C PHE A 12 13.61 2.42 15.72
N ILE A 13 13.47 2.18 17.03
CA ILE A 13 13.46 0.83 17.59
C ILE A 13 12.01 0.35 17.50
N HIS A 14 11.75 -0.59 16.60
CA HIS A 14 10.44 -1.20 16.49
C HIS A 14 10.32 -2.24 17.61
N LEU A 15 9.56 -1.93 18.67
CA LEU A 15 9.19 -2.97 19.63
C LEU A 15 8.36 -4.00 18.85
N GLY A 16 8.73 -5.27 18.98
CA GLY A 16 8.18 -6.33 18.16
C GLY A 16 6.66 -6.47 18.33
N LEU A 17 5.97 -6.70 17.21
CA LEU A 17 4.55 -7.08 16.99
C LEU A 17 3.80 -7.82 18.10
N THR A 18 4.52 -8.50 18.99
CA THR A 18 3.98 -9.24 20.12
C THR A 18 5.14 -9.60 21.03
N GLN A 19 4.97 -9.42 22.35
CA GLN A 19 5.92 -9.91 23.34
C GLN A 19 5.95 -11.46 23.40
N SER A 20 4.93 -12.13 22.86
CA SER A 20 4.86 -13.59 22.79
C SER A 20 5.43 -14.15 21.49
N GLN A 21 6.37 -15.08 21.63
CA GLN A 21 7.01 -15.80 20.53
C GLN A 21 6.01 -16.56 19.66
N ASP A 22 4.97 -17.14 20.27
CA ASP A 22 3.94 -17.92 19.56
C ASP A 22 3.12 -17.07 18.58
N ALA A 23 2.80 -15.83 18.95
CA ALA A 23 2.06 -14.92 18.08
C ALA A 23 2.89 -14.44 16.89
N GLN A 24 4.20 -14.20 17.09
CA GLN A 24 5.10 -13.87 15.98
C GLN A 24 5.21 -15.01 14.98
N ILE A 25 5.32 -16.26 15.46
CA ILE A 25 5.34 -17.45 14.59
C ILE A 25 4.02 -17.58 13.81
N MET A 26 2.88 -17.39 14.49
CA MET A 26 1.56 -17.43 13.83
C MET A 26 1.45 -16.38 12.72
N VAL A 27 1.85 -15.14 12.98
CA VAL A 27 1.85 -14.06 11.99
C VAL A 27 2.78 -14.38 10.82
N PHE A 28 3.99 -14.88 11.09
CA PHE A 28 4.94 -15.30 10.06
C PHE A 28 4.35 -16.37 9.13
N VAL A 29 3.73 -17.40 9.71
CA VAL A 29 3.10 -18.49 8.93
C VAL A 29 1.97 -17.94 8.07
N LEU A 30 1.08 -17.12 8.64
CA LEU A 30 -0.04 -16.51 7.91
C LEU A 30 0.46 -15.66 6.74
N VAL A 31 1.41 -14.77 6.98
CA VAL A 31 1.99 -13.88 5.96
C VAL A 31 2.66 -14.67 4.86
N SER A 32 3.40 -15.73 5.21
CA SER A 32 4.04 -16.61 4.24
C SER A 32 3.02 -17.33 3.36
N ILE A 33 1.94 -17.84 3.93
CA ILE A 33 0.84 -18.47 3.18
C ILE A 33 0.19 -17.46 2.23
N PHE A 34 -0.17 -16.27 2.72
CA PHE A 34 -0.75 -15.22 1.89
C PHE A 34 0.17 -14.81 0.75
N TYR A 35 1.46 -14.63 1.02
CA TYR A 35 2.45 -14.29 0.00
C TYR A 35 2.52 -15.35 -1.12
N LEU A 36 2.55 -16.64 -0.75
CA LEU A 36 2.60 -17.74 -1.71
C LEU A 36 1.32 -17.91 -2.54
N ILE A 37 0.20 -17.34 -2.11
CA ILE A 37 -1.08 -17.40 -2.83
C ILE A 37 -1.29 -16.13 -3.65
N ILE A 38 -1.18 -14.96 -3.01
CA ILE A 38 -1.52 -13.65 -3.59
C ILE A 38 -0.56 -13.31 -4.72
N LEU A 39 0.75 -13.52 -4.53
CA LEU A 39 1.73 -13.10 -5.53
C LEU A 39 1.58 -13.92 -6.83
N PRO A 40 1.62 -15.27 -6.83
CA PRO A 40 1.40 -16.03 -8.06
C PRO A 40 0.00 -15.83 -8.64
N GLY A 41 -1.03 -15.72 -7.79
CA GLY A 41 -2.41 -15.47 -8.23
C GLY A 41 -2.55 -14.18 -9.04
N ASN A 42 -1.99 -13.08 -8.56
CA ASN A 42 -2.04 -11.80 -9.25
C ASN A 42 -1.20 -11.78 -10.53
N PHE A 43 -0.04 -12.45 -10.54
CA PHE A 43 0.72 -12.64 -11.78
C PHE A 43 -0.06 -13.45 -12.82
N LEU A 44 -0.74 -14.52 -12.40
CA LEU A 44 -1.59 -15.32 -13.29
C LEU A 44 -2.73 -14.47 -13.87
N ILE A 45 -3.40 -13.64 -13.08
CA ILE A 45 -4.45 -12.71 -13.57
C ILE A 45 -3.88 -11.80 -14.67
N ILE A 46 -2.73 -11.17 -14.42
CA ILE A 46 -2.09 -10.27 -15.41
C ILE A 46 -1.73 -11.04 -16.68
N LEU A 47 -1.18 -12.24 -16.56
CA LEU A 47 -0.82 -13.09 -17.70
C LEU A 47 -2.05 -13.52 -18.49
N THR A 48 -3.13 -13.92 -17.83
CA THR A 48 -4.39 -14.32 -18.47
C THR A 48 -4.99 -13.15 -19.26
N ILE A 49 -5.08 -11.96 -18.66
CA ILE A 49 -5.60 -10.76 -19.34
C ILE A 49 -4.75 -10.39 -20.57
N LYS A 50 -3.43 -10.52 -20.48
CA LYS A 50 -2.53 -10.25 -21.62
C LYS A 50 -2.60 -11.30 -22.72
N SER A 51 -2.87 -12.55 -22.37
CA SER A 51 -2.82 -13.69 -23.29
C SER A 51 -4.13 -13.92 -24.03
N ASP A 52 -5.27 -13.47 -23.49
CA ASP A 52 -6.59 -13.66 -24.08
C ASP A 52 -7.16 -12.34 -24.66
N PRO A 53 -7.19 -12.19 -25.99
CA PRO A 53 -7.80 -11.03 -26.65
C PRO A 53 -9.30 -10.89 -26.38
N GLY A 54 -9.99 -11.96 -25.95
CA GLY A 54 -11.39 -11.95 -25.55
C GLY A 54 -11.66 -11.14 -24.28
N LEU A 55 -10.63 -10.88 -23.47
CA LEU A 55 -10.70 -10.07 -22.24
C LEU A 55 -10.48 -8.56 -22.50
N ALA A 56 -10.90 -8.04 -23.66
CA ALA A 56 -10.69 -6.65 -24.04
C ALA A 56 -11.62 -5.63 -23.32
N ALA A 57 -12.49 -6.08 -22.42
CA ALA A 57 -13.42 -5.19 -21.73
C ALA A 57 -12.69 -4.23 -20.76
N PRO A 58 -13.16 -2.97 -20.61
CA PRO A 58 -12.62 -2.00 -19.65
C PRO A 58 -12.42 -2.55 -18.22
N LEU A 59 -13.34 -3.38 -17.74
CA LEU A 59 -13.24 -4.04 -16.44
C LEU A 59 -11.93 -4.83 -16.29
N TYR A 60 -11.53 -5.61 -17.29
CA TYR A 60 -10.32 -6.43 -17.22
C TYR A 60 -9.05 -5.57 -17.27
N PHE A 61 -9.09 -4.43 -17.97
CA PHE A 61 -8.01 -3.44 -17.90
C PHE A 61 -7.80 -2.93 -16.47
N PHE A 62 -8.88 -2.56 -15.76
CA PHE A 62 -8.78 -2.14 -14.36
C PHE A 62 -8.39 -3.28 -13.43
N LEU A 63 -8.91 -4.49 -13.66
CA LEU A 63 -8.56 -5.69 -12.89
C LEU A 63 -7.07 -6.03 -13.00
N GLY A 64 -6.46 -5.88 -14.18
CA GLY A 64 -5.02 -6.08 -14.35
C GLY A 64 -4.18 -5.07 -13.57
N ASN A 65 -4.66 -3.82 -13.46
CA ASN A 65 -4.01 -2.80 -12.63
C ASN A 65 -4.20 -3.08 -11.13
N LEU A 66 -5.36 -3.56 -10.72
CA LEU A 66 -5.62 -3.99 -9.35
C LEU A 66 -4.69 -5.14 -8.96
N ALA A 67 -4.57 -6.15 -9.82
CA ALA A 67 -3.66 -7.27 -9.60
C ALA A 67 -2.19 -6.82 -9.51
N PHE A 68 -1.80 -5.80 -10.28
CA PHE A 68 -0.47 -5.21 -10.17
C PHE A 68 -0.25 -4.50 -8.82
N LEU A 69 -1.26 -3.78 -8.30
CA LEU A 69 -1.20 -3.17 -6.97
C LEU A 69 -1.07 -4.24 -5.87
N ASP A 70 -1.89 -5.29 -5.92
CA ASP A 70 -1.88 -6.38 -4.93
C ASP A 70 -0.54 -7.13 -4.89
N ALA A 71 0.05 -7.38 -6.08
CA ALA A 71 1.39 -7.97 -6.19
C ALA A 71 2.46 -7.04 -5.62
N SER A 72 2.37 -5.73 -5.91
CA SER A 72 3.30 -4.72 -5.40
C SER A 72 3.20 -4.59 -3.88
N TYR A 73 1.99 -4.60 -3.33
CA TYR A 73 1.72 -4.53 -1.90
C TYR A 73 2.30 -5.77 -1.19
N SER A 74 2.07 -6.96 -1.74
CA SER A 74 2.64 -8.21 -1.22
C SER A 74 4.17 -8.19 -1.24
N PHE A 75 4.78 -7.63 -2.28
CA PHE A 75 6.23 -7.50 -2.40
C PHE A 75 6.84 -6.49 -1.42
N ILE A 76 6.09 -5.48 -0.97
CA ILE A 76 6.57 -4.52 0.03
C ILE A 76 6.38 -5.05 1.45
N VAL A 77 5.21 -5.62 1.73
CA VAL A 77 4.84 -6.08 3.08
C VAL A 77 5.55 -7.38 3.44
N ALA A 78 5.53 -8.40 2.58
CA ALA A 78 6.01 -9.73 2.98
C ALA A 78 7.52 -9.77 3.29
N PRO A 79 8.43 -9.23 2.44
CA PRO A 79 9.86 -9.21 2.77
C PRO A 79 10.17 -8.42 4.04
N ARG A 80 9.40 -7.36 4.32
CA ARG A 80 9.49 -6.62 5.57
C ARG A 80 9.18 -7.50 6.78
N MET A 81 8.03 -8.19 6.77
CA MET A 81 7.65 -9.06 7.90
C MET A 81 8.64 -10.22 8.09
N LEU A 82 9.22 -10.74 6.99
CA LEU A 82 10.24 -11.77 7.03
C LEU A 82 11.54 -11.26 7.68
N VAL A 83 12.05 -10.09 7.26
CA VAL A 83 13.26 -9.49 7.84
C VAL A 83 13.08 -9.18 9.33
N ASP A 84 11.89 -8.70 9.72
CA ASP A 84 11.56 -8.41 11.12
C ASP A 84 11.41 -9.67 12.00
N PHE A 85 11.24 -10.85 11.39
CA PHE A 85 11.22 -12.14 12.08
C PHE A 85 12.63 -12.71 12.30
N PHE A 86 13.53 -12.57 11.31
CA PHE A 86 14.90 -13.08 11.41
C PHE A 86 15.88 -12.14 12.13
N SER A 87 15.49 -10.87 12.36
CA SER A 87 16.36 -9.88 13.01
C SER A 87 16.14 -9.82 14.52
N GLU A 88 17.18 -10.13 15.31
CA GLU A 88 17.18 -9.94 16.77
C GLU A 88 17.09 -8.46 17.19
N LYS A 89 17.51 -7.54 16.31
CA LYS A 89 17.38 -6.09 16.48
C LYS A 89 16.55 -5.49 15.34
N LYS A 90 15.34 -5.02 15.64
CA LYS A 90 14.41 -4.42 14.68
C LYS A 90 14.69 -2.91 14.51
N VAL A 91 15.86 -2.59 13.99
CA VAL A 91 16.28 -1.20 13.75
C VAL A 91 15.91 -0.81 12.32
N ILE A 92 15.10 0.23 12.18
CA ILE A 92 14.67 0.76 10.88
C ILE A 92 15.29 2.15 10.72
N SER A 93 15.95 2.37 9.58
CA SER A 93 16.34 3.72 9.19
C SER A 93 15.10 4.57 8.98
N TYR A 94 15.11 5.79 9.52
CA TYR A 94 14.06 6.78 9.32
C TYR A 94 13.62 6.91 7.85
N SER A 95 14.58 6.98 6.92
CA SER A 95 14.31 7.11 5.48
C SER A 95 13.56 5.89 4.92
N TYR A 96 13.89 4.69 5.39
CA TYR A 96 13.20 3.47 4.97
C TYR A 96 11.77 3.43 5.49
N CYS A 97 11.57 3.78 6.76
CA CYS A 97 10.26 3.92 7.41
C CYS A 97 9.33 4.86 6.62
N ILE A 98 9.80 6.08 6.31
CA ILE A 98 9.02 7.06 5.56
C ILE A 98 8.74 6.58 4.12
N THR A 99 9.72 5.96 3.47
CA THR A 99 9.55 5.40 2.12
C THR A 99 8.51 4.28 2.11
N GLN A 100 8.56 3.36 3.08
CA GLN A 100 7.60 2.27 3.22
C GLN A 100 6.19 2.81 3.49
N LEU A 101 6.06 3.75 4.43
CA LEU A 101 4.81 4.43 4.73
C LEU A 101 4.20 5.08 3.48
N PHE A 102 5.02 5.78 2.70
CA PHE A 102 4.61 6.40 1.44
C PHE A 102 4.04 5.38 0.46
N PHE A 103 4.79 4.31 0.19
CA PHE A 103 4.36 3.30 -0.79
C PHE A 103 3.13 2.52 -0.32
N LEU A 104 3.04 2.17 0.97
CA LEU A 104 1.84 1.50 1.50
C LEU A 104 0.59 2.36 1.34
N HIS A 105 0.68 3.65 1.67
CA HIS A 105 -0.44 4.58 1.46
C HIS A 105 -0.76 4.77 -0.02
N PHE A 106 0.26 4.92 -0.86
CA PHE A 106 0.07 5.11 -2.29
C PHE A 106 -0.64 3.92 -2.95
N LEU A 107 -0.20 2.70 -2.64
CA LEU A 107 -0.82 1.49 -3.16
C LEU A 107 -2.23 1.31 -2.62
N GLY A 108 -2.46 1.52 -1.32
CA GLY A 108 -3.79 1.38 -0.72
C GLY A 108 -4.79 2.41 -1.25
N VAL A 109 -4.38 3.67 -1.44
CA VAL A 109 -5.25 4.68 -2.07
C VAL A 109 -5.52 4.34 -3.53
N GLY A 110 -4.51 3.88 -4.26
CA GLY A 110 -4.66 3.39 -5.63
C GLY A 110 -5.67 2.25 -5.74
N GLU A 111 -5.63 1.29 -4.81
CA GLU A 111 -6.56 0.16 -4.73
C GLU A 111 -8.00 0.66 -4.54
N MET A 112 -8.22 1.51 -3.54
CA MET A 112 -9.53 2.10 -3.26
C MET A 112 -10.11 2.85 -4.47
N PHE A 113 -9.27 3.64 -5.12
CA PHE A 113 -9.63 4.38 -6.33
C PHE A 113 -9.97 3.46 -7.52
N LEU A 114 -9.20 2.40 -7.75
CA LEU A 114 -9.51 1.40 -8.77
C LEU A 114 -10.83 0.68 -8.49
N LEU A 115 -11.08 0.27 -7.23
CA LEU A 115 -12.32 -0.39 -6.83
C LEU A 115 -13.54 0.51 -7.11
N VAL A 116 -13.43 1.81 -6.82
CA VAL A 116 -14.49 2.79 -7.14
C VAL A 116 -14.74 2.87 -8.65
N VAL A 117 -13.69 2.92 -9.46
CA VAL A 117 -13.83 2.99 -10.93
C VAL A 117 -14.38 1.69 -11.52
N MET A 118 -13.99 0.54 -10.99
CA MET A 118 -14.57 -0.76 -11.36
C MET A 118 -16.06 -0.84 -10.99
N ALA A 119 -16.45 -0.35 -9.81
CA ALA A 119 -17.85 -0.25 -9.42
C ALA A 119 -18.64 0.68 -10.34
N PHE A 120 -18.04 1.82 -10.72
CA PHE A 120 -18.62 2.77 -11.67
C PHE A 120 -18.76 2.16 -13.08
N ASP A 121 -17.77 1.43 -13.56
CA ASP A 121 -17.81 0.67 -14.83
C ASP A 121 -19.00 -0.28 -14.86
N ARG A 122 -19.16 -1.11 -13.81
CA ARG A 122 -20.28 -2.04 -13.69
C ARG A 122 -21.62 -1.31 -13.63
N TYR A 123 -21.69 -0.19 -12.92
CA TYR A 123 -22.89 0.64 -12.87
C TYR A 123 -23.30 1.17 -14.26
N ILE A 124 -22.38 1.74 -15.02
CA ILE A 124 -22.66 2.26 -16.37
C ILE A 124 -23.04 1.11 -17.32
N ALA A 125 -22.37 -0.04 -17.23
CA ALA A 125 -22.67 -1.21 -18.05
C ALA A 125 -24.12 -1.70 -17.86
N ILE A 126 -24.62 -1.69 -16.61
CA ILE A 126 -25.96 -2.18 -16.26
C ILE A 126 -27.03 -1.10 -16.46
N CYS A 127 -26.82 0.09 -15.92
CA CYS A 127 -27.84 1.14 -15.87
C CYS A 127 -27.91 1.99 -17.14
N ARG A 128 -26.84 2.05 -17.94
CA ARG A 128 -26.71 2.90 -19.13
C ARG A 128 -26.03 2.18 -20.31
N PRO A 129 -26.50 1.00 -20.73
CA PRO A 129 -25.81 0.17 -21.74
C PRO A 129 -25.60 0.89 -23.08
N LEU A 130 -26.56 1.69 -23.53
CA LEU A 130 -26.46 2.44 -24.79
C LEU A 130 -25.34 3.50 -24.80
N HIS A 131 -24.94 3.99 -23.63
CA HIS A 131 -23.88 5.00 -23.49
C HIS A 131 -22.55 4.40 -23.05
N TYR A 132 -22.51 3.11 -22.67
CA TYR A 132 -21.34 2.47 -22.09
C TYR A 132 -20.09 2.60 -22.96
N ALA A 133 -20.18 2.31 -24.26
CA ALA A 133 -19.05 2.39 -25.18
C ALA A 133 -18.45 3.81 -25.31
N THR A 134 -19.26 4.83 -25.05
CA THR A 134 -18.80 6.24 -25.08
C THR A 134 -18.19 6.67 -23.76
N VAL A 135 -18.75 6.23 -22.63
CA VAL A 135 -18.31 6.60 -21.28
C VAL A 135 -17.08 5.78 -20.83
N MET A 136 -17.05 4.49 -21.15
CA MET A 136 -15.95 3.56 -20.86
C MET A 136 -15.18 3.20 -22.13
N SER A 137 -14.81 4.22 -22.91
CA SER A 137 -13.93 4.02 -24.05
C SER A 137 -12.47 3.83 -23.59
N PRO A 138 -11.62 3.12 -24.36
CA PRO A 138 -10.23 2.88 -23.98
C PRO A 138 -9.46 4.16 -23.60
N ARG A 139 -9.69 5.25 -24.34
CA ARG A 139 -9.07 6.56 -24.05
C ARG A 139 -9.47 7.09 -22.68
N ILE A 140 -10.75 7.00 -22.34
CA ILE A 140 -11.25 7.42 -21.02
C ILE A 140 -10.68 6.51 -19.94
N CYS A 141 -10.60 5.19 -20.15
CA CYS A 141 -9.99 4.28 -19.19
C CYS A 141 -8.53 4.64 -18.87
N TYR A 142 -7.73 5.00 -19.88
CA TYR A 142 -6.36 5.47 -19.65
C TYR A 142 -6.32 6.80 -18.89
N VAL A 143 -7.20 7.76 -19.23
CA VAL A 143 -7.29 9.05 -18.52
C VAL A 143 -7.70 8.84 -17.07
N LEU A 144 -8.69 7.98 -16.80
CA LEU A 144 -9.09 7.61 -15.45
C LEU A 144 -7.92 6.98 -14.70
N LEU A 145 -7.25 5.99 -15.30
CA LEU A 145 -6.09 5.35 -14.69
C LEU A 145 -5.03 6.38 -14.29
N LEU A 146 -4.64 7.26 -15.21
CA LEU A 146 -3.67 8.33 -14.94
C LEU A 146 -4.13 9.27 -13.82
N ALA A 147 -5.41 9.66 -13.82
CA ALA A 147 -5.97 10.53 -12.77
C ALA A 147 -5.93 9.86 -11.39
N LEU A 148 -6.24 8.56 -11.31
CA LEU A 148 -6.21 7.79 -10.06
C LEU A 148 -4.77 7.67 -9.54
N TRP A 149 -3.79 7.42 -10.43
CA TRP A 149 -2.37 7.38 -10.05
C TRP A 149 -1.86 8.74 -9.56
N LEU A 150 -2.16 9.83 -10.29
CA LEU A 150 -1.74 11.18 -9.88
C LEU A 150 -2.43 11.61 -8.59
N GLY A 151 -3.72 11.31 -8.44
CA GLY A 151 -4.49 11.58 -7.24
C GLY A 151 -3.97 10.81 -6.03
N GLY A 152 -3.69 9.50 -6.20
CA GLY A 152 -3.09 8.67 -5.16
C GLY A 152 -1.71 9.18 -4.75
N PHE A 153 -0.88 9.55 -5.72
CA PHE A 153 0.45 10.10 -5.47
C PHE A 153 0.38 11.41 -4.68
N ALA A 154 -0.48 12.34 -5.11
CA ALA A 154 -0.68 13.60 -4.42
C ALA A 154 -1.20 13.39 -2.99
N HIS A 155 -2.19 12.50 -2.81
CA HIS A 155 -2.73 12.16 -1.50
C HIS A 155 -1.62 11.60 -0.57
N SER A 156 -0.83 10.64 -1.05
CA SER A 156 0.25 10.04 -0.27
C SER A 156 1.35 11.03 0.07
N ILE A 157 1.72 11.95 -0.85
CA ILE A 157 2.67 13.03 -0.54
C ILE A 157 2.12 13.94 0.55
N VAL A 158 0.88 14.42 0.41
CA VAL A 158 0.28 15.32 1.40
C VAL A 158 0.23 14.63 2.76
N GLN A 159 -0.17 13.36 2.80
CA GLN A 159 -0.26 12.60 4.03
C GLN A 159 1.11 12.39 4.68
N VAL A 160 2.14 12.01 3.92
CA VAL A 160 3.50 11.87 4.43
C VAL A 160 4.06 13.23 4.87
N ALA A 161 3.83 14.30 4.12
CA ALA A 161 4.25 15.64 4.50
C ALA A 161 3.60 16.08 5.82
N LEU A 162 2.30 15.84 6.01
CA LEU A 162 1.61 16.13 7.28
C LEU A 162 2.21 15.32 8.43
N ILE A 163 2.51 14.04 8.20
CA ILE A 163 3.19 13.17 9.16
C ILE A 163 4.57 13.72 9.54
N LEU A 164 5.35 14.19 8.57
CA LEU A 164 6.69 14.76 8.80
C LEU A 164 6.66 16.13 9.52
N ASN A 165 5.58 16.90 9.36
CA ASN A 165 5.42 18.23 9.97
C ASN A 165 4.89 18.17 11.42
N LEU A 166 4.53 16.99 11.92
CA LEU A 166 4.20 16.81 13.33
C LEU A 166 5.51 16.88 14.17
N PRO A 167 5.53 17.62 15.29
CA PRO A 167 6.74 17.81 16.09
C PRO A 167 7.09 16.53 16.86
N PHE A 168 7.93 15.67 16.29
CA PHE A 168 8.45 14.49 17.01
C PHE A 168 9.45 14.93 18.09
N CYS A 169 8.95 15.20 19.31
CA CYS A 169 9.76 15.51 20.49
C CYS A 169 9.59 14.45 21.61
N GLY A 170 9.51 13.16 21.24
CA GLY A 170 9.37 12.03 22.16
C GLY A 170 10.27 10.82 21.80
N PRO A 171 10.44 9.83 22.71
CA PRO A 171 11.45 8.77 22.60
C PRO A 171 11.24 7.88 21.35
N ASN A 172 12.34 7.41 20.75
CA ASN A 172 12.42 6.62 19.51
C ASN A 172 11.79 5.21 19.57
N GLN A 173 10.54 5.07 20.01
CA GLN A 173 9.85 3.79 20.11
C GLN A 173 8.53 3.83 19.33
N LEU A 174 8.44 3.02 18.27
CA LEU A 174 7.20 2.75 17.53
C LEU A 174 6.73 1.36 17.94
N ASP A 175 5.55 1.29 18.54
CA ASP A 175 5.07 0.09 19.26
C ASP A 175 4.15 -0.80 18.40
N ASN A 176 3.94 -0.52 17.11
CA ASN A 176 3.15 -1.41 16.24
C ASN A 176 3.41 -1.29 14.73
N PHE A 177 3.21 -2.45 14.07
CA PHE A 177 3.75 -2.86 12.75
C PHE A 177 3.03 -2.34 11.51
N PHE A 178 1.78 -1.93 11.68
CA PHE A 178 1.10 -1.17 10.66
C PHE A 178 1.36 0.29 11.01
N TYR A 179 2.11 0.96 10.14
CA TYR A 179 2.33 2.40 10.16
C TYR A 179 1.00 3.14 10.04
N ASP A 180 0.27 3.15 11.15
CA ASP A 180 -1.04 3.71 11.31
C ASP A 180 -0.87 5.18 11.67
N VAL A 181 -1.41 6.05 10.83
CA VAL A 181 -1.43 7.53 11.01
C VAL A 181 -1.75 7.97 12.44
N PRO A 182 -2.65 7.30 13.21
CA PRO A 182 -2.94 7.70 14.58
C PRO A 182 -1.77 7.51 15.56
N GLN A 183 -0.84 6.60 15.31
CA GLN A 183 0.28 6.33 16.22
C GLN A 183 1.48 7.24 15.98
N VAL A 184 1.67 7.69 14.74
CA VAL A 184 2.58 8.79 14.41
C VAL A 184 2.13 10.07 15.14
N ILE A 185 0.82 10.33 15.19
CA ILE A 185 0.24 11.44 15.94
C ILE A 185 0.42 11.28 17.46
N LYS A 186 0.49 10.05 17.98
CA LYS A 186 0.76 9.81 19.42
C LYS A 186 2.22 10.07 19.83
N LEU A 187 3.13 10.22 18.87
CA LEU A 187 4.53 10.61 19.08
C LEU A 187 4.77 12.12 18.93
N ALA A 188 3.72 12.87 18.60
CA ALA A 188 3.70 14.33 18.53
C ALA A 188 3.22 14.95 19.86
#